data_AF-A0A9C6U3J3-F1
#
_entry.id   AF-A0A9C6U3J3-F1
#
_cell.length_a   1.000
_cell.length_b   1.000
_cell.length_c   1.000
_cell.angle_alpha   90.00
_cell.angle_beta   90.00
_cell.angle_gamma   90.00
#
_symmetry.space_group_name_H-M   'P 1'
#
loop_
_entity.id
_entity.type
_entity.pdbx_description
1 polymer ?
#
loop_
_entity_poly.entity_id
_entity_poly.type
_entity_poly.pdbx_seq_one_letter_code
_entity_poly.pdbx_strand_id
1 'polypeptide(L)'
;MCLEIKEILKSRLVAATTDGWTENHTKSKLIAVTIHFISDKWKIQFRLLLAVPLPFEEGPTTAEKLRAALDAALQKFELDATKLSWVTDNGSDIVKALNGTSRFYCANHAINIIVRTTLSVKYAELIQRCIKSSALAQLIVDDCTAWVIEVRQKIPSKFASANDLTLALTNPQSQSHIKMLRSVRDAFPRVKDYLKNDCPELMVTTEDITDLIRFLGPFDLDGSREKSASVTPSRIPALLHHCALDPDDSGMMISLKDTARDECTILRALEAIEGCKQVVGYFNKSGLKPWLKQEGCRTTKQEICTRWNSQLEMLESVNDAWDKIKGLLTSKGKKGNEVLKAFNEIDKTDVEDLISFLEPFEIHTKELEGHLHPTIQKCVPSKYALLLHCEPDDDDTALMSAIRKKALDLVEDKMQIQAEQKLAYFLWPSMNGLDALPEEERNQVHADMRRRALGEDDLRDLDENQDVPQPPPAKKARVDPYAALRTKKKPVAVKDEVTKYLAMDPEEIGDDSDLLKWWQTKGTVLFPKMAKVAMDILAIPASSAPCETIWSDAGRIDTDDRSSMSMDTLQDHLVLRHHLRSKRLAKET
;
A
#
# COMPACT_ATOMS: atom_id res chain seq x y z
N MET A 1 -6.89 24.80 23.06
CA MET A 1 -6.51 23.82 22.03
C MET A 1 -5.39 24.37 21.15
N CYS A 2 -5.59 25.47 20.41
CA CYS A 2 -4.56 26.00 19.52
C CYS A 2 -3.23 26.38 20.23
N LEU A 3 -3.28 27.00 21.42
CA LEU A 3 -2.06 27.34 22.18
C LEU A 3 -1.27 26.09 22.63
N GLU A 4 -1.97 25.08 23.16
CA GLU A 4 -1.38 23.81 23.61
C GLU A 4 -0.70 23.08 22.45
N ILE A 5 -1.38 23.01 21.30
CA ILE A 5 -0.83 22.40 20.08
C ILE A 5 0.38 23.18 19.58
N LYS A 6 0.31 24.52 19.54
CA LYS A 6 1.44 25.39 19.13
C LYS A 6 2.69 25.15 19.98
N GLU A 7 2.55 25.01 21.30
CA GLU A 7 3.70 24.73 22.17
C GLU A 7 4.31 23.35 21.93
N ILE A 8 3.48 22.32 21.69
CA ILE A 8 3.97 20.99 21.31
C ILE A 8 4.81 21.10 20.03
N LEU A 9 4.28 21.78 19.01
CA LEU A 9 4.90 21.91 17.69
C LEU A 9 6.19 22.73 17.66
N LYS A 10 6.42 23.62 18.64
CA LYS A 10 7.69 24.37 18.78
C LYS A 10 8.82 23.52 19.34
N SER A 11 8.48 22.44 20.05
CA SER A 11 9.44 21.71 20.90
C SER A 11 9.99 20.42 20.29
N ARG A 12 9.34 19.87 19.25
CA ARG A 12 9.64 18.52 18.72
C ARG A 12 9.14 18.35 17.28
N LEU A 13 9.65 17.33 16.59
CA LEU A 13 9.06 16.90 15.32
C LEU A 13 7.70 16.26 15.57
N VAL A 14 6.76 16.50 14.67
CA VAL A 14 5.39 16.00 14.79
C VAL A 14 5.01 15.28 13.50
N ALA A 15 4.48 14.07 13.66
CA ALA A 15 3.95 13.31 12.55
C ALA A 15 2.50 13.71 12.29
N ALA A 16 2.03 13.56 11.06
CA ALA A 16 0.67 13.86 10.66
C ALA A 16 0.13 12.74 9.78
N THR A 17 -1.06 12.24 10.09
CA THR A 17 -1.83 11.42 9.14
C THR A 17 -2.89 12.29 8.48
N THR A 18 -3.14 12.02 7.21
CA THR A 18 -4.23 12.67 6.49
C THR A 18 -5.00 11.65 5.68
N ASP A 19 -6.31 11.84 5.62
CA ASP A 19 -7.21 11.03 4.82
C ASP A 19 -8.38 11.89 4.33
N GLY A 20 -9.02 11.48 3.25
CA GLY A 20 -10.15 12.18 2.65
C GLY A 20 -11.45 11.41 2.81
N TRP A 21 -12.54 12.12 3.07
CA TRP A 21 -13.88 11.54 3.08
C TRP A 21 -14.81 12.31 2.15
N THR A 22 -15.67 11.60 1.44
CA THR A 22 -16.68 12.21 0.57
C THR A 22 -18.05 11.99 1.19
N GLU A 23 -18.75 13.10 1.42
CA GLU A 23 -20.11 13.12 1.94
C GLU A 23 -21.10 12.57 0.88
N ASN A 24 -22.12 11.86 1.32
CA ASN A 24 -22.96 11.08 0.42
C ASN A 24 -24.03 11.90 -0.32
N HIS A 25 -24.53 12.99 0.23
CA HIS A 25 -25.64 13.80 -0.28
C HIS A 25 -25.16 14.96 -1.16
N THR A 26 -24.42 15.88 -0.58
CA THR A 26 -23.80 17.06 -1.20
C THR A 26 -22.59 16.72 -2.06
N LYS A 27 -22.03 15.51 -1.90
CA LYS A 27 -20.76 15.08 -2.54
C LYS A 27 -19.56 15.96 -2.18
N SER A 28 -19.68 16.75 -1.12
CA SER A 28 -18.58 17.54 -0.57
C SER A 28 -17.51 16.61 -0.03
N LYS A 29 -16.23 16.91 -0.25
CA LYS A 29 -15.14 16.17 0.38
C LYS A 29 -14.51 16.95 1.52
N LEU A 30 -14.18 16.22 2.58
CA LEU A 30 -13.42 16.67 3.72
C LEU A 30 -12.04 16.05 3.68
N ILE A 31 -11.04 16.80 4.13
CA ILE A 31 -9.72 16.25 4.47
C ILE A 31 -9.47 16.47 5.96
N ALA A 32 -9.07 15.41 6.66
CA ALA A 32 -8.70 15.49 8.07
C ALA A 32 -7.18 15.40 8.19
N VAL A 33 -6.61 16.22 9.08
CA VAL A 33 -5.22 16.10 9.51
C VAL A 33 -5.20 15.78 10.99
N THR A 34 -4.61 14.64 11.33
CA THR A 34 -4.40 14.21 12.71
C THR A 34 -2.92 14.24 13.01
N ILE A 35 -2.52 15.00 14.02
CA ILE A 35 -1.12 15.05 14.46
C ILE A 35 -0.85 13.96 15.49
N HIS A 36 0.37 13.43 15.47
CA HIS A 36 0.86 12.37 16.35
C HIS A 36 2.19 12.78 16.97
N PHE A 37 2.31 12.60 18.28
CA PHE A 37 3.51 12.93 19.04
C PHE A 37 3.59 12.08 20.30
N ILE A 38 4.79 11.89 20.84
CA ILE A 38 4.99 11.30 22.15
C ILE A 38 5.01 12.43 23.18
N SER A 39 4.20 12.30 24.24
CA SER A 39 4.19 13.25 25.36
C SER A 39 5.39 13.07 26.28
N ASP A 40 5.66 14.04 27.16
CA ASP A 40 6.78 13.96 28.12
C ASP A 40 6.63 12.80 29.13
N LYS A 41 5.42 12.24 29.24
CA LYS A 41 5.14 11.01 29.99
C LYS A 41 5.39 9.73 29.19
N TRP A 42 6.02 9.81 28.01
CA TRP A 42 6.30 8.70 27.11
C TRP A 42 5.03 7.94 26.68
N LYS A 43 3.97 8.68 26.38
CA LYS A 43 2.73 8.15 25.83
C LYS A 43 2.44 8.77 24.49
N ILE A 44 2.07 7.95 23.50
CA ILE A 44 1.56 8.43 22.22
C ILE A 44 0.30 9.24 22.44
N GLN A 45 0.26 10.38 21.78
CA GLN A 45 -0.87 11.27 21.71
C GLN A 45 -1.17 11.51 20.24
N PHE A 46 -2.43 11.31 19.86
CA PHE A 46 -2.94 11.75 18.58
C PHE A 46 -4.05 12.78 18.80
N ARG A 47 -4.10 13.80 17.95
CA ARG A 47 -5.10 14.89 18.02
C ARG A 47 -5.55 15.25 16.62
N LEU A 48 -6.87 15.25 16.42
CA LEU A 48 -7.45 15.84 15.22
C LEU A 48 -7.15 17.34 15.25
N LEU A 49 -6.33 17.79 14.30
CA LEU A 49 -5.92 19.19 14.18
C LEU A 49 -6.99 19.99 13.42
N LEU A 50 -7.45 19.44 12.30
CA LEU A 50 -8.42 20.07 11.40
C LEU A 50 -9.14 19.01 10.56
N ALA A 51 -10.40 19.30 10.22
CA ALA A 51 -11.20 18.56 9.24
C ALA A 51 -11.81 19.59 8.29
N VAL A 52 -11.19 19.84 7.14
CA VAL A 52 -11.48 20.99 6.30
C VAL A 52 -12.22 20.58 5.03
N PRO A 53 -13.32 21.26 4.67
CA PRO A 53 -13.96 21.03 3.39
C PRO A 53 -13.03 21.50 2.28
N LEU A 54 -12.78 20.65 1.29
CA LEU A 54 -12.03 21.08 0.10
C LEU A 54 -12.98 21.91 -0.78
N PRO A 55 -12.55 23.04 -1.36
CA PRO A 55 -13.41 23.90 -2.17
C PRO A 55 -13.74 23.20 -3.50
N PHE A 56 -14.97 22.68 -3.63
CA PHE A 56 -15.44 21.91 -4.80
C PHE A 56 -16.23 22.71 -5.84
N GLU A 57 -16.36 24.03 -5.66
CA GLU A 57 -17.25 24.83 -6.52
C GLU A 57 -16.80 24.88 -8.00
N GLU A 58 -15.56 24.45 -8.33
CA GLU A 58 -15.04 24.48 -9.71
C GLU A 58 -14.18 23.24 -10.08
N GLY A 59 -14.80 22.08 -10.31
CA GLY A 59 -14.15 20.92 -10.96
C GLY A 59 -13.37 19.94 -10.04
N PRO A 60 -12.61 18.98 -10.60
CA PRO A 60 -11.95 17.91 -9.83
C PRO A 60 -10.91 18.46 -8.84
N THR A 61 -10.72 17.74 -7.72
CA THR A 61 -9.63 18.03 -6.78
C THR A 61 -8.30 17.85 -7.51
N THR A 62 -7.51 18.91 -7.60
CA THR A 62 -6.12 18.79 -8.07
C THR A 62 -5.18 18.82 -6.87
N ALA A 63 -3.96 18.34 -7.07
CA ALA A 63 -2.91 18.37 -6.05
C ALA A 63 -2.64 19.79 -5.53
N GLU A 64 -2.72 20.79 -6.40
CA GLU A 64 -2.48 22.20 -6.05
C GLU A 64 -3.59 22.74 -5.15
N LYS A 65 -4.85 22.45 -5.46
CA LYS A 65 -5.99 22.83 -4.60
C LYS A 65 -5.90 22.17 -3.23
N LEU A 66 -5.50 20.90 -3.21
CA LEU A 66 -5.31 20.15 -1.98
C LEU A 66 -4.21 20.74 -1.11
N ARG A 67 -3.04 21.05 -1.70
CA ARG A 67 -1.94 21.70 -0.98
C ARG A 67 -2.32 23.08 -0.45
N ALA A 68 -2.97 23.91 -1.26
CA ALA A 68 -3.42 25.23 -0.84
C ALA A 68 -4.41 25.16 0.34
N ALA A 69 -5.35 24.21 0.32
CA ALA A 69 -6.29 24.01 1.43
C ALA A 69 -5.59 23.54 2.71
N LEU A 70 -4.64 22.61 2.60
CA LEU A 70 -3.83 22.15 3.73
C LEU A 70 -2.99 23.29 4.32
N ASP A 71 -2.28 24.04 3.49
CA ASP A 71 -1.42 25.15 3.96
C ASP A 71 -2.26 26.26 4.61
N ALA A 72 -3.39 26.64 4.02
CA ALA A 72 -4.30 27.62 4.61
C ALA A 72 -4.86 27.16 5.97
N ALA A 73 -5.15 25.86 6.10
CA ALA A 73 -5.64 25.29 7.35
C ALA A 73 -4.55 25.20 8.42
N LEU A 74 -3.33 24.81 8.05
CA LEU A 74 -2.16 24.72 8.91
C LEU A 74 -1.67 26.11 9.36
N GLN A 75 -1.83 27.14 8.52
CA GLN A 75 -1.45 28.51 8.85
C GLN A 75 -2.20 29.05 10.09
N LYS A 76 -3.44 28.58 10.36
CA LYS A 76 -4.17 28.91 11.60
C LYS A 76 -3.41 28.50 12.87
N PHE A 77 -2.51 27.54 12.74
CA PHE A 77 -1.63 27.02 13.79
C PHE A 77 -0.18 27.51 13.65
N GLU A 78 0.12 28.45 12.75
CA GLU A 78 1.49 28.89 12.40
C GLU A 78 2.38 27.74 11.93
N LEU A 79 1.76 26.76 11.26
CA LEU A 79 2.44 25.59 10.70
C LEU A 79 2.54 25.68 9.19
N ASP A 80 3.60 25.05 8.70
CA ASP A 80 3.81 24.74 7.29
C ASP A 80 3.86 23.22 7.13
N ALA A 81 3.32 22.69 6.04
CA ALA A 81 3.28 21.25 5.78
C ALA A 81 4.69 20.61 5.75
N THR A 82 5.75 21.35 5.42
CA THR A 82 7.13 20.84 5.40
C THR A 82 7.69 20.53 6.79
N LYS A 83 7.08 21.06 7.86
CA LYS A 83 7.49 20.79 9.25
C LYS A 83 6.93 19.50 9.82
N LEU A 84 6.07 18.80 9.08
CA LEU A 84 5.39 17.59 9.53
C LEU A 84 5.91 16.37 8.75
N SER A 85 5.97 15.24 9.47
CA SER A 85 6.21 13.92 8.87
C SER A 85 4.87 13.28 8.52
N TRP A 86 4.51 13.28 7.23
CA TRP A 86 3.20 12.87 6.75
C TRP A 86 3.12 11.37 6.51
N VAL A 87 2.01 10.74 6.91
CA VAL A 87 1.68 9.35 6.60
C VAL A 87 0.36 9.35 5.84
N THR A 88 0.40 8.97 4.56
CA THR A 88 -0.74 9.08 3.64
C THR A 88 -0.91 7.83 2.80
N ASP A 89 -2.09 7.68 2.17
CA ASP A 89 -2.25 6.71 1.09
C ASP A 89 -1.41 7.08 -0.15
N ASN A 90 -1.52 6.25 -1.21
CA ASN A 90 -0.81 6.48 -2.47
C ASN A 90 -1.67 7.18 -3.54
N GLY A 91 -2.68 7.95 -3.12
CA GLY A 91 -3.51 8.73 -4.03
C GLY A 91 -2.66 9.73 -4.82
N SER A 92 -2.80 9.76 -6.15
CA SER A 92 -1.96 10.61 -7.01
C SER A 92 -1.98 12.08 -6.62
N ASP A 93 -3.13 12.56 -6.15
CA ASP A 93 -3.32 13.97 -5.81
C ASP A 93 -2.67 14.32 -4.47
N ILE A 94 -2.77 13.46 -3.44
CA ILE A 94 -2.11 13.70 -2.14
C ILE A 94 -0.59 13.57 -2.24
N VAL A 95 -0.10 12.60 -3.02
CA VAL A 95 1.33 12.42 -3.28
C VAL A 95 1.92 13.66 -3.94
N LYS A 96 1.23 14.22 -4.95
CA LYS A 96 1.66 15.45 -5.61
C LYS A 96 1.52 16.67 -4.70
N ALA A 97 0.45 16.77 -3.91
CA ALA A 97 0.21 17.90 -3.01
C ALA A 97 1.29 18.02 -1.93
N LEU A 98 1.74 16.88 -1.40
CA LEU A 98 2.77 16.79 -0.36
C LEU A 98 4.17 16.59 -0.93
N ASN A 99 4.37 16.80 -2.23
CA ASN A 99 5.70 16.76 -2.81
C ASN A 99 6.61 17.82 -2.14
N GLY A 100 7.86 17.45 -1.86
CA GLY A 100 8.81 18.28 -1.10
C GLY A 100 8.61 18.27 0.43
N THR A 101 7.70 17.45 0.97
CA THR A 101 7.56 17.22 2.42
C THR A 101 8.13 15.84 2.81
N SER A 102 8.41 15.62 4.10
CA SER A 102 8.69 14.27 4.62
C SER A 102 7.40 13.46 4.57
N ARG A 103 7.32 12.44 3.68
CA ARG A 103 6.10 11.64 3.48
C ARG A 103 6.39 10.14 3.41
N PHE A 104 5.63 9.40 4.21
CA PHE A 104 5.61 7.94 4.34
C PHE A 104 4.33 7.37 3.74
N TYR A 105 4.45 6.18 3.17
CA TYR A 105 3.30 5.42 2.70
C TYR A 105 2.58 4.75 3.86
N CYS A 106 1.26 4.83 3.86
CA CYS A 106 0.41 4.08 4.77
C CYS A 106 0.58 2.57 4.49
N ALA A 107 1.11 1.84 5.47
CA ALA A 107 1.37 0.41 5.33
C ALA A 107 0.08 -0.41 5.15
N ASN A 108 -1.01 -0.04 5.85
CA ASN A 108 -2.32 -0.67 5.66
C ASN A 108 -2.85 -0.50 4.22
N HIS A 109 -2.66 0.69 3.65
CA HIS A 109 -3.07 0.95 2.28
C HIS A 109 -2.24 0.11 1.29
N ALA A 110 -0.93 -0.01 1.54
CA ALA A 110 -0.06 -0.88 0.76
C ALA A 110 -0.51 -2.35 0.83
N ILE A 111 -0.74 -2.90 2.04
CA ILE A 111 -1.23 -4.28 2.22
C ILE A 111 -2.57 -4.49 1.52
N ASN A 112 -3.51 -3.54 1.67
CA ASN A 112 -4.80 -3.62 0.99
C ASN A 112 -4.66 -3.62 -0.54
N ILE A 113 -3.74 -2.82 -1.11
CA ILE A 113 -3.43 -2.87 -2.54
C ILE A 113 -2.86 -4.24 -2.91
N ILE A 114 -1.89 -4.76 -2.14
CA ILE A 114 -1.24 -6.04 -2.41
C ILE A 114 -2.29 -7.15 -2.47
N VAL A 115 -3.04 -7.37 -1.39
CA VAL A 115 -4.04 -8.45 -1.31
C VAL A 115 -5.07 -8.35 -2.43
N ARG A 116 -5.65 -7.16 -2.64
CA ARG A 116 -6.68 -6.97 -3.66
C ARG A 116 -6.14 -7.12 -5.08
N THR A 117 -4.89 -6.72 -5.33
CA THR A 117 -4.27 -6.83 -6.66
C THR A 117 -3.82 -8.26 -6.92
N THR A 118 -3.31 -8.98 -5.92
CA THR A 118 -2.98 -10.41 -6.03
C THR A 118 -4.21 -11.20 -6.45
N LEU A 119 -5.31 -11.03 -5.73
CA LEU A 119 -6.56 -11.75 -5.94
C LEU A 119 -7.44 -11.17 -7.06
N SER A 120 -6.94 -10.25 -7.88
CA SER A 120 -7.65 -9.72 -9.04
C SER A 120 -6.81 -9.85 -10.29
N VAL A 121 -7.38 -10.35 -11.37
CA VAL A 121 -6.73 -10.33 -12.69
C VAL A 121 -7.47 -9.32 -13.55
N LYS A 122 -6.78 -8.29 -14.04
CA LYS A 122 -7.36 -7.34 -15.00
C LYS A 122 -7.11 -7.83 -16.42
N TYR A 123 -8.08 -7.67 -17.31
CA TYR A 123 -7.92 -8.06 -18.72
C TYR A 123 -6.69 -7.42 -19.37
N ALA A 124 -6.42 -6.14 -19.10
CA ALA A 124 -5.26 -5.46 -19.66
C ALA A 124 -3.92 -6.03 -19.15
N GLU A 125 -3.84 -6.37 -17.86
CA GLU A 125 -2.63 -6.95 -17.25
C GLU A 125 -2.38 -8.35 -17.80
N LEU A 126 -3.42 -9.17 -17.91
CA LEU A 126 -3.39 -10.50 -18.52
C LEU A 126 -2.87 -10.44 -19.96
N ILE A 127 -3.48 -9.58 -20.80
CA ILE A 127 -3.07 -9.39 -22.21
C ILE A 127 -1.61 -8.96 -22.28
N GLN A 128 -1.18 -8.01 -21.43
CA GLN A 128 0.19 -7.52 -21.45
C GLN A 128 1.20 -8.60 -21.03
N ARG A 129 0.88 -9.43 -20.02
CA ARG A 129 1.74 -10.53 -19.59
C ARG A 129 1.88 -11.58 -20.68
N CYS A 130 0.78 -11.95 -21.35
CA CYS A 130 0.83 -12.83 -22.52
C CYS A 130 1.69 -12.24 -23.64
N ILE A 131 1.49 -10.98 -24.05
CA ILE A 131 2.31 -10.39 -25.12
C ILE A 131 3.80 -10.43 -24.77
N LYS A 132 4.16 -10.14 -23.51
CA LYS A 132 5.55 -10.15 -23.03
C LYS A 132 6.16 -11.54 -22.91
N SER A 133 5.36 -12.61 -22.83
CA SER A 133 5.89 -13.97 -22.69
C SER A 133 6.50 -14.51 -23.98
N SER A 134 6.15 -13.92 -25.14
CA SER A 134 6.68 -14.31 -26.44
C SER A 134 7.39 -13.15 -27.15
N ALA A 135 8.65 -13.36 -27.51
CA ALA A 135 9.42 -12.39 -28.29
C ALA A 135 8.76 -12.06 -29.64
N LEU A 136 8.11 -13.04 -30.28
CA LEU A 136 7.37 -12.82 -31.52
C LEU A 136 6.10 -11.99 -31.29
N ALA A 137 5.33 -12.27 -30.23
CA ALA A 137 4.14 -11.48 -29.90
C ALA A 137 4.50 -10.01 -29.59
N GLN A 138 5.60 -9.80 -28.84
CA GLN A 138 6.13 -8.47 -28.57
C GLN A 138 6.58 -7.77 -29.86
N LEU A 139 7.31 -8.47 -30.74
CA LEU A 139 7.73 -7.94 -32.04
C LEU A 139 6.54 -7.53 -32.92
N ILE A 140 5.46 -8.34 -32.97
CA ILE A 140 4.25 -8.01 -33.73
C ILE A 140 3.65 -6.69 -33.23
N VAL A 141 3.53 -6.52 -31.92
CA VAL A 141 2.97 -5.29 -31.33
C VAL A 141 3.85 -4.09 -31.60
N ASP A 142 5.16 -4.23 -31.45
CA ASP A 142 6.12 -3.14 -31.64
C ASP A 142 6.21 -2.72 -33.12
N ASP A 143 6.27 -3.69 -34.05
CA ASP A 143 6.33 -3.44 -35.49
C ASP A 143 5.04 -2.78 -35.99
N CYS A 144 3.87 -3.28 -35.58
CA CYS A 144 2.59 -2.63 -35.88
C CYS A 144 2.50 -1.21 -35.32
N THR A 145 3.02 -0.99 -34.10
CA THR A 145 3.03 0.34 -33.48
C THR A 145 3.93 1.31 -34.24
N ALA A 146 5.14 0.89 -34.58
CA ALA A 146 6.09 1.68 -35.36
C ALA A 146 5.52 2.02 -36.74
N TRP A 147 4.93 1.03 -37.41
CA TRP A 147 4.30 1.19 -38.71
C TRP A 147 3.16 2.22 -38.67
N VAL A 148 2.27 2.16 -37.67
CA VAL A 148 1.19 3.16 -37.49
C VAL A 148 1.74 4.57 -37.29
N ILE A 149 2.81 4.72 -36.51
CA ILE A 149 3.46 6.03 -36.26
C ILE A 149 4.04 6.58 -37.56
N GLU A 150 4.77 5.77 -38.33
CA GLU A 150 5.44 6.21 -39.56
C GLU A 150 4.44 6.52 -40.68
N VAL A 151 3.44 5.66 -40.89
CA VAL A 151 2.38 5.91 -41.89
C VAL A 151 1.65 7.21 -41.61
N ARG A 152 1.35 7.50 -40.34
CA ARG A 152 0.68 8.76 -39.95
C ARG A 152 1.52 10.00 -40.24
N GLN A 153 2.85 9.92 -40.16
CA GLN A 153 3.73 11.04 -40.52
C GLN A 153 3.76 11.28 -42.03
N LYS A 154 3.56 10.23 -42.84
CA LYS A 154 3.60 10.28 -44.31
C LYS A 154 2.26 10.64 -44.96
N ILE A 155 1.13 10.51 -44.27
CA ILE A 155 -0.20 10.88 -44.81
C ILE A 155 -0.39 12.41 -44.74
N PRO A 156 -0.60 13.12 -45.87
CA PRO A 156 -0.79 14.57 -45.88
C PRO A 156 -2.11 15.01 -45.23
N SER A 157 -2.07 16.08 -44.43
CA SER A 157 -3.22 16.62 -43.68
C SER A 157 -4.37 17.25 -44.49
N LYS A 158 -4.32 17.24 -45.83
CA LYS A 158 -5.18 18.08 -46.69
C LYS A 158 -6.10 17.36 -47.69
N PHE A 159 -6.31 16.05 -47.61
CA PHE A 159 -7.22 15.35 -48.54
C PHE A 159 -8.39 14.65 -47.86
N ALA A 160 -9.61 14.93 -48.36
CA ALA A 160 -10.86 14.33 -47.89
C ALA A 160 -10.91 12.80 -48.08
N SER A 161 -10.14 12.22 -49.01
CA SER A 161 -9.97 10.76 -49.17
C SER A 161 -8.99 10.13 -48.18
N ALA A 162 -8.12 10.93 -47.55
CA ALA A 162 -7.19 10.47 -46.51
C ALA A 162 -7.86 10.39 -45.13
N ASN A 163 -9.03 11.02 -44.94
CA ASN A 163 -9.79 10.92 -43.69
C ASN A 163 -10.20 9.48 -43.39
N ASP A 164 -10.56 8.67 -44.39
CA ASP A 164 -10.93 7.26 -44.18
C ASP A 164 -9.72 6.41 -43.75
N LEU A 165 -8.53 6.66 -44.31
CA LEU A 165 -7.26 6.00 -43.93
C LEU A 165 -6.76 6.45 -42.56
N THR A 166 -6.95 7.73 -42.22
CA THR A 166 -6.54 8.30 -40.93
C THR A 166 -7.50 7.91 -39.80
N LEU A 167 -8.81 7.75 -40.08
CA LEU A 167 -9.79 7.18 -39.14
C LEU A 167 -9.55 5.69 -38.91
N ALA A 168 -9.10 4.95 -39.94
CA ALA A 168 -8.88 3.51 -39.84
C ALA A 168 -7.73 3.18 -38.88
N LEU A 169 -6.66 3.99 -38.85
CA LEU A 169 -5.47 3.76 -38.02
C LEU A 169 -5.71 4.27 -36.59
N THR A 170 -5.86 3.35 -35.64
CA THR A 170 -6.15 3.68 -34.23
C THR A 170 -4.89 4.14 -33.49
N ASN A 171 -5.02 5.10 -32.55
CA ASN A 171 -3.86 5.66 -31.82
C ASN A 171 -3.36 4.67 -30.75
N PRO A 172 -2.06 4.29 -30.77
CA PRO A 172 -1.49 3.37 -29.78
C PRO A 172 -1.54 3.90 -28.33
N GLN A 173 -1.50 5.23 -28.12
CA GLN A 173 -1.46 5.79 -26.75
C GLN A 173 -2.79 5.72 -25.99
N SER A 174 -3.91 5.38 -26.65
CA SER A 174 -5.24 5.38 -26.01
C SER A 174 -6.11 4.15 -26.29
N GLN A 175 -5.73 3.21 -27.16
CA GLN A 175 -6.59 2.08 -27.58
C GLN A 175 -6.11 0.69 -27.12
N SER A 176 -6.96 -0.35 -27.25
CA SER A 176 -6.58 -1.74 -26.97
C SER A 176 -5.65 -2.26 -28.07
N HIS A 177 -4.63 -3.06 -27.72
CA HIS A 177 -3.70 -3.67 -28.69
C HIS A 177 -4.45 -4.36 -29.85
N ILE A 178 -5.59 -5.00 -29.56
CA ILE A 178 -6.42 -5.71 -30.53
C ILE A 178 -7.01 -4.78 -31.59
N LYS A 179 -7.51 -3.59 -31.21
CA LYS A 179 -8.03 -2.61 -32.17
C LYS A 179 -6.94 -2.11 -33.12
N MET A 180 -5.74 -1.87 -32.59
CA MET A 180 -4.57 -1.49 -33.38
C MET A 180 -4.18 -2.62 -34.35
N LEU A 181 -4.04 -3.85 -33.86
CA LEU A 181 -3.67 -5.00 -34.70
C LEU A 181 -4.69 -5.25 -35.82
N ARG A 182 -6.00 -5.23 -35.51
CA ARG A 182 -7.07 -5.36 -36.53
C ARG A 182 -6.98 -4.26 -37.57
N SER A 183 -6.78 -3.02 -37.12
CA SER A 183 -6.62 -1.85 -37.97
C SER A 183 -5.44 -1.99 -38.94
N VAL A 184 -4.25 -2.39 -38.43
CA VAL A 184 -3.06 -2.60 -39.27
C VAL A 184 -3.32 -3.72 -40.29
N ARG A 185 -3.81 -4.88 -39.84
CA ARG A 185 -4.12 -6.03 -40.72
C ARG A 185 -5.05 -5.64 -41.87
N ASP A 186 -6.13 -4.91 -41.58
CA ASP A 186 -7.16 -4.57 -42.56
C ASP A 186 -6.75 -3.40 -43.47
N ALA A 187 -5.95 -2.45 -42.96
CA ALA A 187 -5.52 -1.27 -43.69
C ALA A 187 -4.23 -1.49 -44.51
N PHE A 188 -3.37 -2.44 -44.14
CA PHE A 188 -2.05 -2.62 -44.75
C PHE A 188 -2.09 -2.72 -46.28
N PRO A 189 -2.95 -3.53 -46.92
CA PRO A 189 -3.00 -3.60 -48.38
C PRO A 189 -3.37 -2.25 -49.02
N ARG A 190 -4.34 -1.54 -48.44
CA ARG A 190 -4.82 -0.25 -48.95
C ARG A 190 -3.78 0.86 -48.80
N VAL A 191 -3.06 0.87 -47.67
CA VAL A 191 -1.98 1.83 -47.41
C VAL A 191 -0.80 1.56 -48.33
N LYS A 192 -0.45 0.29 -48.55
CA LYS A 192 0.61 -0.12 -49.47
C LYS A 192 0.32 0.31 -50.90
N ASP A 193 -0.92 0.13 -51.38
CA ASP A 193 -1.33 0.60 -52.71
C ASP A 193 -1.29 2.13 -52.84
N TYR A 194 -1.63 2.84 -51.76
CA TYR A 194 -1.67 4.30 -51.75
C TYR A 194 -0.28 4.95 -51.68
N LEU A 195 0.56 4.52 -50.73
CA LEU A 195 1.92 5.07 -50.53
C LEU A 195 2.94 4.46 -51.49
N LYS A 196 2.63 3.32 -52.13
CA LYS A 196 3.52 2.60 -53.06
C LYS A 196 4.91 2.41 -52.43
N ASN A 197 5.95 2.95 -53.07
CA ASN A 197 7.35 2.81 -52.65
C ASN A 197 7.68 3.58 -51.35
N ASP A 198 6.82 4.49 -50.90
CA ASP A 198 7.01 5.25 -49.66
C ASP A 198 6.38 4.55 -48.44
N CYS A 199 5.68 3.43 -48.66
CA CYS A 199 5.07 2.64 -47.59
C CYS A 199 6.18 1.95 -46.76
N PRO A 200 6.19 2.09 -45.43
CA PRO A 200 7.02 1.25 -44.58
C PRO A 200 6.56 -0.21 -44.73
N GLU A 201 7.50 -1.13 -44.92
CA GLU A 201 7.20 -2.57 -44.91
C GLU A 201 7.06 -3.05 -43.47
N LEU A 202 6.17 -4.03 -43.24
CA LEU A 202 6.09 -4.74 -41.97
C LEU A 202 7.16 -5.83 -41.93
N MET A 203 7.83 -5.95 -40.79
CA MET A 203 8.76 -7.04 -40.50
C MET A 203 8.03 -8.34 -40.16
N VAL A 204 6.77 -8.24 -39.70
CA VAL A 204 5.91 -9.38 -39.37
C VAL A 204 4.90 -9.68 -40.47
N THR A 205 4.42 -10.93 -40.55
CA THR A 205 3.44 -11.32 -41.56
C THR A 205 2.02 -10.97 -41.13
N THR A 206 1.11 -10.84 -42.11
CA THR A 206 -0.33 -10.66 -41.83
C THR A 206 -0.94 -11.88 -41.10
N GLU A 207 -0.34 -13.06 -41.28
CA GLU A 207 -0.74 -14.29 -40.60
C GLU A 207 -0.36 -14.25 -39.11
N ASP A 208 0.87 -13.83 -38.78
CA ASP A 208 1.32 -13.61 -37.40
C ASP A 208 0.38 -12.64 -36.64
N ILE A 209 0.02 -11.53 -37.29
CA ILE A 209 -0.93 -10.54 -36.75
C ILE A 209 -2.31 -11.19 -36.51
N THR A 210 -2.75 -12.04 -37.44
CA THR A 210 -4.06 -12.70 -37.38
C THR A 210 -4.12 -13.70 -36.23
N ASP A 211 -3.07 -14.48 -36.04
CA ASP A 211 -2.96 -15.44 -34.94
C ASP A 211 -2.97 -14.75 -33.58
N LEU A 212 -2.21 -13.66 -33.43
CA LEU A 212 -2.22 -12.88 -32.20
C LEU A 212 -3.61 -12.25 -31.93
N ILE A 213 -4.29 -11.72 -32.96
CA ILE A 213 -5.67 -11.21 -32.83
C ILE A 213 -6.62 -12.33 -32.40
N ARG A 214 -6.50 -13.53 -32.99
CA ARG A 214 -7.35 -14.67 -32.67
C ARG A 214 -7.17 -15.10 -31.21
N PHE A 215 -5.93 -15.14 -30.73
CA PHE A 215 -5.64 -15.46 -29.33
C PHE A 215 -6.21 -14.39 -28.38
N LEU A 216 -5.96 -13.11 -28.66
CA LEU A 216 -6.35 -12.01 -27.78
C LEU A 216 -7.86 -11.72 -27.79
N GLY A 217 -8.57 -12.12 -28.85
CA GLY A 217 -9.98 -11.81 -29.08
C GLY A 217 -10.92 -12.08 -27.89
N PRO A 218 -10.91 -13.29 -27.27
CA PRO A 218 -11.76 -13.59 -26.12
C PRO A 218 -11.49 -12.73 -24.88
N PHE A 219 -10.32 -12.11 -24.78
CA PHE A 219 -9.97 -11.20 -23.70
C PHE A 219 -10.42 -9.74 -23.96
N ASP A 220 -10.91 -9.42 -25.17
CA ASP A 220 -11.44 -8.09 -25.51
C ASP A 220 -12.91 -7.97 -25.08
N LEU A 221 -13.17 -7.16 -24.06
CA LEU A 221 -14.52 -6.73 -23.69
C LEU A 221 -14.93 -5.56 -24.60
N ASP A 222 -15.37 -5.86 -25.83
CA ASP A 222 -16.01 -4.97 -26.81
C ASP A 222 -15.79 -3.45 -26.63
N GLY A 223 -14.53 -3.03 -26.70
CA GLY A 223 -14.16 -1.66 -27.05
C GLY A 223 -14.64 -0.49 -26.17
N SER A 224 -15.34 -0.70 -25.06
CA SER A 224 -15.83 0.35 -24.17
C SER A 224 -14.99 0.45 -22.91
N ARG A 225 -14.23 1.54 -22.74
CA ARG A 225 -13.74 2.18 -21.48
C ARG A 225 -13.27 1.32 -20.27
N GLU A 226 -13.13 0.00 -20.41
CA GLU A 226 -12.98 -0.98 -19.32
C GLU A 226 -11.59 -1.65 -19.32
N LYS A 227 -10.54 -0.95 -19.76
CA LYS A 227 -9.17 -1.48 -19.67
C LYS A 227 -8.76 -1.85 -18.24
N SER A 228 -9.43 -1.31 -17.23
CA SER A 228 -9.24 -1.61 -15.81
C SER A 228 -10.19 -2.69 -15.25
N ALA A 229 -11.06 -3.30 -16.07
CA ALA A 229 -12.00 -4.29 -15.57
C ALA A 229 -11.29 -5.59 -15.19
N SER A 230 -11.72 -6.14 -14.06
CA SER A 230 -11.30 -7.47 -13.60
C SER A 230 -12.01 -8.55 -14.41
N VAL A 231 -11.31 -9.67 -14.63
CA VAL A 231 -11.89 -10.88 -15.19
C VAL A 231 -12.97 -11.39 -14.24
N THR A 232 -14.18 -11.57 -14.76
CA THR A 232 -15.32 -12.04 -13.97
C THR A 232 -15.29 -13.57 -13.85
N PRO A 233 -15.63 -14.13 -12.68
CA PRO A 233 -15.62 -15.58 -12.48
C PRO A 233 -16.38 -16.39 -13.54
N SER A 234 -17.54 -15.89 -13.97
CA SER A 234 -18.39 -16.52 -14.99
C SER A 234 -17.73 -16.73 -16.36
N ARG A 235 -16.63 -16.02 -16.68
CA ARG A 235 -15.92 -16.14 -17.96
C ARG A 235 -14.73 -17.10 -17.90
N ILE A 236 -14.28 -17.49 -16.71
CA ILE A 236 -13.07 -18.29 -16.51
C ILE A 236 -13.15 -19.63 -17.28
N PRO A 237 -14.24 -20.43 -17.20
CA PRO A 237 -14.28 -21.72 -17.89
C PRO A 237 -14.11 -21.58 -19.41
N ALA A 238 -14.68 -20.52 -20.00
CA ALA A 238 -14.55 -20.25 -21.43
C ALA A 238 -13.13 -19.80 -21.80
N LEU A 239 -12.46 -19.01 -20.95
CA LEU A 239 -11.08 -18.59 -21.16
C LEU A 239 -10.10 -19.76 -20.99
N LEU A 240 -10.28 -20.60 -19.98
CA LEU A 240 -9.47 -21.81 -19.78
C LEU A 240 -9.60 -22.76 -20.97
N HIS A 241 -10.81 -22.96 -21.49
CA HIS A 241 -11.03 -23.76 -22.69
C HIS A 241 -10.30 -23.18 -23.91
N HIS A 242 -10.35 -21.85 -24.10
CA HIS A 242 -9.60 -21.15 -25.15
C HIS A 242 -8.07 -21.27 -24.99
N CYS A 243 -7.58 -21.39 -23.76
CA CYS A 243 -6.17 -21.57 -23.44
C CYS A 243 -5.69 -23.04 -23.47
N ALA A 244 -6.51 -24.00 -23.89
CA ALA A 244 -6.08 -25.39 -24.03
C ALA A 244 -5.01 -25.53 -25.13
N LEU A 245 -3.93 -26.26 -24.83
CA LEU A 245 -2.88 -26.54 -25.83
C LEU A 245 -3.41 -27.50 -26.90
N ASP A 246 -3.08 -27.19 -28.15
CA ASP A 246 -3.30 -28.03 -29.32
C ASP A 246 -1.94 -28.55 -29.83
N PRO A 247 -1.83 -29.81 -30.28
CA PRO A 247 -0.60 -30.33 -30.89
C PRO A 247 -0.02 -29.49 -32.03
N ASP A 248 -0.88 -28.74 -32.74
CA ASP A 248 -0.48 -27.89 -33.87
C ASP A 248 -0.17 -26.44 -33.45
N ASP A 249 -0.17 -26.12 -32.15
CA ASP A 249 0.14 -24.77 -31.66
C ASP A 249 1.59 -24.38 -31.99
N SER A 250 1.76 -23.18 -32.56
CA SER A 250 3.07 -22.57 -32.75
C SER A 250 3.76 -22.25 -31.42
N GLY A 251 5.08 -22.08 -31.41
CA GLY A 251 5.82 -21.71 -30.19
C GLY A 251 5.33 -20.40 -29.55
N MET A 252 4.83 -19.45 -30.35
CA MET A 252 4.15 -18.26 -29.83
C MET A 252 2.85 -18.64 -29.12
N MET A 253 2.00 -19.46 -29.73
CA MET A 253 0.71 -19.86 -29.17
C MET A 253 0.86 -20.65 -27.87
N ILE A 254 1.83 -21.57 -27.80
CA ILE A 254 2.15 -22.33 -26.58
C ILE A 254 2.49 -21.35 -25.44
N SER A 255 3.43 -20.44 -25.68
CA SER A 255 3.87 -19.45 -24.67
C SER A 255 2.74 -18.52 -24.20
N LEU A 256 1.88 -18.07 -25.12
CA LEU A 256 0.72 -17.24 -24.83
C LEU A 256 -0.32 -17.99 -23.98
N LYS A 257 -0.66 -19.21 -24.38
CA LYS A 257 -1.66 -20.07 -23.71
C LYS A 257 -1.20 -20.51 -22.34
N ASP A 258 0.07 -20.88 -22.17
CA ASP A 258 0.63 -21.27 -20.88
C ASP A 258 0.61 -20.09 -19.90
N THR A 259 1.07 -18.91 -20.33
CA THR A 259 1.03 -17.70 -19.49
C THR A 259 -0.41 -17.33 -19.10
N ALA A 260 -1.36 -17.42 -20.04
CA ALA A 260 -2.76 -17.16 -19.73
C ALA A 260 -3.34 -18.20 -18.76
N ARG A 261 -2.96 -19.47 -18.89
CA ARG A 261 -3.37 -20.54 -17.97
C ARG A 261 -2.83 -20.30 -16.57
N ASP A 262 -1.56 -19.91 -16.43
CA ASP A 262 -0.95 -19.57 -15.14
C ASP A 262 -1.71 -18.43 -14.45
N GLU A 263 -2.07 -17.38 -15.18
CA GLU A 263 -2.92 -16.29 -14.66
C GLU A 263 -4.35 -16.76 -14.33
N CYS A 264 -4.89 -17.70 -15.12
CA CYS A 264 -6.19 -18.29 -14.84
C CYS A 264 -6.18 -19.19 -13.60
N THR A 265 -5.03 -19.70 -13.18
CA THR A 265 -4.91 -20.41 -11.90
C THR A 265 -5.27 -19.49 -10.73
N ILE A 266 -4.88 -18.21 -10.77
CA ILE A 266 -5.29 -17.20 -9.77
C ILE A 266 -6.80 -16.95 -9.82
N LEU A 267 -7.44 -17.11 -10.97
CA LEU A 267 -8.88 -16.93 -11.10
C LEU A 267 -9.68 -18.00 -10.33
N ARG A 268 -9.10 -19.16 -10.01
CA ARG A 268 -9.71 -20.13 -9.10
C ARG A 268 -9.98 -19.53 -7.71
N ALA A 269 -9.08 -18.67 -7.23
CA ALA A 269 -9.33 -17.95 -5.98
C ALA A 269 -10.58 -17.06 -6.07
N LEU A 270 -10.78 -16.39 -7.20
CA LEU A 270 -11.96 -15.56 -7.43
C LEU A 270 -13.26 -16.37 -7.49
N GLU A 271 -13.22 -17.56 -8.11
CA GLU A 271 -14.35 -18.50 -8.11
C GLU A 271 -14.69 -18.94 -6.69
N ALA A 272 -13.69 -19.33 -5.90
CA ALA A 272 -13.87 -19.73 -4.51
C ALA A 272 -14.47 -18.59 -3.66
N ILE A 273 -13.91 -17.38 -3.78
CA ILE A 273 -14.40 -16.19 -3.06
C ILE A 273 -15.86 -15.87 -3.44
N GLU A 274 -16.19 -15.84 -4.73
CA GLU A 274 -17.55 -15.53 -5.20
C GLU A 274 -18.54 -16.64 -4.81
N GLY A 275 -18.13 -17.90 -4.86
CA GLY A 275 -18.93 -19.02 -4.39
C GLY A 275 -19.26 -18.91 -2.89
N CYS A 276 -18.26 -18.61 -2.05
CA CYS A 276 -18.47 -18.33 -0.62
C CYS A 276 -19.42 -17.14 -0.40
N LYS A 277 -19.28 -16.08 -1.20
CA LYS A 277 -20.14 -14.89 -1.14
C LYS A 277 -21.59 -15.19 -1.48
N GLN A 278 -21.85 -16.04 -2.48
CA GLN A 278 -23.19 -16.48 -2.83
C GLN A 278 -23.85 -17.26 -1.69
N VAL A 279 -23.10 -18.14 -1.03
CA VAL A 279 -23.57 -18.87 0.16
C VAL A 279 -23.94 -17.89 1.27
N VAL A 280 -23.04 -16.97 1.64
CA VAL A 280 -23.33 -15.97 2.68
C VAL A 280 -24.54 -15.10 2.31
N GLY A 281 -24.65 -14.69 1.04
CA GLY A 281 -25.78 -13.94 0.52
C GLY A 281 -27.12 -14.69 0.65
N TYR A 282 -27.12 -16.00 0.40
CA TYR A 282 -28.30 -16.85 0.62
C TYR A 282 -28.67 -16.94 2.10
N PHE A 283 -27.69 -17.11 2.99
CA PHE A 283 -27.92 -17.19 4.44
C PHE A 283 -28.47 -15.88 5.01
N ASN A 284 -27.98 -14.74 4.51
CA ASN A 284 -28.52 -13.41 4.83
C ASN A 284 -29.99 -13.30 4.43
N LYS A 285 -30.30 -13.54 3.15
CA LYS A 285 -31.65 -13.38 2.59
C LYS A 285 -32.67 -14.36 3.19
N SER A 286 -32.21 -15.54 3.61
CA SER A 286 -33.07 -16.61 4.13
C SER A 286 -33.19 -16.62 5.66
N GLY A 287 -32.54 -15.67 6.36
CA GLY A 287 -32.58 -15.60 7.83
C GLY A 287 -31.91 -16.78 8.53
N LEU A 288 -30.91 -17.41 7.92
CA LEU A 288 -30.26 -18.65 8.41
C LEU A 288 -29.04 -18.40 9.30
N LYS A 289 -28.66 -17.14 9.55
CA LYS A 289 -27.55 -16.81 10.47
C LYS A 289 -27.74 -17.30 11.90
N PRO A 290 -28.94 -17.19 12.52
CA PRO A 290 -29.17 -17.71 13.86
C PRO A 290 -28.98 -19.23 13.94
N TRP A 291 -29.29 -19.96 12.86
CA TRP A 291 -29.08 -21.40 12.79
C TRP A 291 -27.60 -21.77 12.88
N LEU A 292 -26.70 -21.07 12.17
CA LEU A 292 -25.25 -21.31 12.29
C LEU A 292 -24.76 -21.18 13.74
N LYS A 293 -25.28 -20.19 14.46
CA LYS A 293 -24.94 -19.96 15.87
C LYS A 293 -25.47 -21.08 16.77
N GLN A 294 -26.65 -21.63 16.48
CA GLN A 294 -27.23 -22.78 17.20
C GLN A 294 -26.41 -24.06 16.97
N GLU A 295 -25.86 -24.23 15.78
CA GLU A 295 -24.97 -25.35 15.42
C GLU A 295 -23.54 -25.19 15.96
N GLY A 296 -23.24 -24.15 16.74
CA GLY A 296 -21.91 -23.91 17.30
C GLY A 296 -20.88 -23.35 16.31
N CYS A 297 -21.32 -22.85 15.15
CA CYS A 297 -20.45 -22.20 14.16
C CYS A 297 -20.42 -20.68 14.34
N ARG A 298 -19.34 -20.04 13.86
CA ARG A 298 -19.29 -18.59 13.68
C ARG A 298 -20.39 -18.17 12.70
N THR A 299 -21.01 -17.01 12.91
CA THR A 299 -22.00 -16.49 11.97
C THR A 299 -21.30 -16.04 10.69
N THR A 300 -21.89 -16.34 9.53
CA THR A 300 -21.36 -15.89 8.25
C THR A 300 -21.25 -14.37 8.19
N LYS A 301 -20.08 -13.86 7.79
CA LYS A 301 -19.83 -12.43 7.64
C LYS A 301 -19.86 -12.05 6.17
N GLN A 302 -20.52 -10.93 5.88
CA GLN A 302 -20.61 -10.41 4.52
C GLN A 302 -19.36 -9.61 4.20
N GLU A 303 -18.77 -9.88 3.04
CA GLU A 303 -17.66 -9.11 2.50
C GLU A 303 -18.05 -7.64 2.27
N ILE A 304 -17.18 -6.73 2.70
CA ILE A 304 -17.21 -5.29 2.42
C ILE A 304 -16.03 -5.02 1.48
N CYS A 305 -16.30 -4.79 0.19
CA CYS A 305 -15.28 -4.73 -0.87
C CYS A 305 -14.20 -3.64 -0.70
N THR A 306 -14.38 -2.70 0.22
CA THR A 306 -13.40 -1.65 0.55
C THR A 306 -12.37 -2.09 1.59
N ARG A 307 -12.59 -3.19 2.31
CA ARG A 307 -11.68 -3.73 3.34
C ARG A 307 -11.49 -5.23 3.17
N TRP A 308 -10.30 -5.62 2.71
CA TRP A 308 -9.98 -7.01 2.39
C TRP A 308 -10.12 -7.98 3.58
N ASN A 309 -9.93 -7.53 4.84
CA ASN A 309 -10.11 -8.38 6.03
C ASN A 309 -11.51 -9.04 6.08
N SER A 310 -12.55 -8.34 5.62
CA SER A 310 -13.91 -8.90 5.59
C SER A 310 -14.05 -10.11 4.65
N GLN A 311 -13.16 -10.24 3.67
CA GLN A 311 -13.06 -11.41 2.80
C GLN A 311 -12.47 -12.60 3.55
N LEU A 312 -11.38 -12.41 4.31
CA LEU A 312 -10.80 -13.46 5.15
C LEU A 312 -11.84 -13.96 6.17
N GLU A 313 -12.49 -13.06 6.90
CA GLU A 313 -13.50 -13.46 7.88
C GLU A 313 -14.69 -14.20 7.23
N MET A 314 -15.04 -13.88 5.99
CA MET A 314 -16.05 -14.60 5.22
C MET A 314 -15.58 -16.02 4.90
N LEU A 315 -14.37 -16.17 4.35
CA LEU A 315 -13.78 -17.47 3.99
C LEU A 315 -13.68 -18.37 5.22
N GLU A 316 -13.12 -17.88 6.34
CA GLU A 316 -13.07 -18.59 7.63
C GLU A 316 -14.47 -19.06 8.05
N SER A 317 -15.46 -18.17 8.01
CA SER A 317 -16.82 -18.50 8.47
C SER A 317 -17.51 -19.57 7.62
N VAL A 318 -17.19 -19.64 6.31
CA VAL A 318 -17.70 -20.67 5.41
C VAL A 318 -16.93 -21.99 5.62
N ASN A 319 -15.61 -21.92 5.77
CA ASN A 319 -14.75 -23.08 6.00
C ASN A 319 -15.10 -23.79 7.32
N ASP A 320 -15.28 -23.03 8.41
CA ASP A 320 -15.69 -23.54 9.74
C ASP A 320 -17.03 -24.27 9.72
N ALA A 321 -17.91 -23.92 8.79
CA ALA A 321 -19.27 -24.44 8.68
C ALA A 321 -19.49 -25.34 7.46
N TRP A 322 -18.42 -25.74 6.76
CA TRP A 322 -18.48 -26.35 5.42
C TRP A 322 -19.48 -27.51 5.30
N ASP A 323 -19.30 -28.57 6.11
CA ASP A 323 -20.14 -29.76 6.05
C ASP A 323 -21.59 -29.50 6.47
N LYS A 324 -21.77 -28.59 7.45
CA LYS A 324 -23.09 -28.20 7.95
C LYS A 324 -23.86 -27.40 6.91
N ILE A 325 -23.19 -26.46 6.23
CA ILE A 325 -23.75 -25.72 5.09
C ILE A 325 -24.17 -26.70 4.00
N LYS A 326 -23.31 -27.65 3.64
CA LYS A 326 -23.61 -28.67 2.61
C LYS A 326 -24.84 -29.50 2.96
N GLY A 327 -24.92 -29.98 4.20
CA GLY A 327 -26.08 -30.73 4.71
C GLY A 327 -27.37 -29.89 4.68
N LEU A 328 -27.31 -28.64 5.13
CA LEU A 328 -28.47 -27.75 5.14
C LEU A 328 -28.97 -27.42 3.73
N LEU A 329 -28.07 -27.06 2.81
CA LEU A 329 -28.43 -26.71 1.43
C LEU A 329 -29.12 -27.88 0.72
N THR A 330 -28.66 -29.11 0.97
CA THR A 330 -29.27 -30.35 0.46
C THR A 330 -30.73 -30.50 0.92
N SER A 331 -31.08 -30.00 2.12
CA SER A 331 -32.42 -30.12 2.70
C SER A 331 -33.43 -29.03 2.25
N LYS A 332 -32.99 -27.96 1.56
CA LYS A 332 -33.79 -26.73 1.33
C LYS A 332 -34.55 -26.67 -0.01
N GLY A 333 -34.62 -27.76 -0.77
CA GLY A 333 -35.39 -27.83 -2.03
C GLY A 333 -34.79 -27.00 -3.17
N LYS A 334 -35.59 -26.58 -4.17
CA LYS A 334 -35.10 -26.00 -5.45
C LYS A 334 -34.08 -24.85 -5.30
N LYS A 335 -34.34 -23.83 -4.46
CA LYS A 335 -33.42 -22.70 -4.27
C LYS A 335 -32.15 -23.07 -3.50
N GLY A 336 -32.24 -24.02 -2.57
CA GLY A 336 -31.06 -24.58 -1.90
C GLY A 336 -30.18 -25.35 -2.87
N ASN A 337 -30.78 -26.07 -3.83
CA ASN A 337 -30.07 -26.88 -4.82
C ASN A 337 -29.26 -26.03 -5.84
N GLU A 338 -29.72 -24.83 -6.19
CA GLU A 338 -28.96 -23.92 -7.07
C GLU A 338 -27.68 -23.41 -6.37
N VAL A 339 -27.79 -22.97 -5.12
CA VAL A 339 -26.64 -22.53 -4.31
C VAL A 339 -25.73 -23.72 -3.99
N LEU A 340 -26.30 -24.91 -3.75
CA LEU A 340 -25.55 -26.15 -3.54
C LEU A 340 -24.73 -26.54 -4.77
N LYS A 341 -25.26 -26.33 -5.97
CA LYS A 341 -24.53 -26.60 -7.21
C LYS A 341 -23.27 -25.73 -7.30
N ALA A 342 -23.42 -24.41 -7.12
CA ALA A 342 -22.29 -23.49 -7.10
C ALA A 342 -21.32 -23.81 -5.95
N PHE A 343 -21.81 -24.17 -4.77
CA PHE A 343 -20.98 -24.53 -3.62
C PHE A 343 -20.17 -25.81 -3.83
N ASN A 344 -20.74 -26.81 -4.52
CA ASN A 344 -20.04 -28.05 -4.85
C ASN A 344 -18.98 -27.89 -5.94
N GLU A 345 -19.03 -26.80 -6.71
CA GLU A 345 -18.01 -26.45 -7.70
C GLU A 345 -16.78 -25.79 -7.03
N ILE A 346 -16.89 -25.35 -5.77
CA ILE A 346 -15.77 -24.79 -5.00
C ILE A 346 -14.88 -25.92 -4.48
N ASP A 347 -13.59 -25.88 -4.80
CA ASP A 347 -12.59 -26.70 -4.13
C ASP A 347 -12.36 -26.17 -2.72
N LYS A 348 -12.60 -27.02 -1.71
CA LYS A 348 -12.38 -26.67 -0.31
C LYS A 348 -10.90 -26.36 -0.05
N THR A 349 -9.99 -27.05 -0.75
CA THR A 349 -8.55 -26.84 -0.64
C THR A 349 -8.18 -25.42 -1.06
N ASP A 350 -8.79 -24.90 -2.13
CA ASP A 350 -8.57 -23.51 -2.57
C ASP A 350 -9.02 -22.50 -1.50
N VAL A 351 -10.08 -22.80 -0.74
CA VAL A 351 -10.54 -21.97 0.37
C VAL A 351 -9.57 -22.02 1.55
N GLU A 352 -9.07 -23.21 1.90
CA GLU A 352 -8.08 -23.42 2.97
C GLU A 352 -6.75 -22.72 2.63
N ASP A 353 -6.28 -22.87 1.38
CA ASP A 353 -5.11 -22.19 0.82
C ASP A 353 -5.26 -20.67 0.92
N LEU A 354 -6.41 -20.13 0.52
CA LEU A 354 -6.67 -18.68 0.60
C LEU A 354 -6.68 -18.17 2.04
N ILE A 355 -7.24 -18.91 2.99
CA ILE A 355 -7.23 -18.54 4.41
C ILE A 355 -5.78 -18.49 4.90
N SER A 356 -5.02 -19.57 4.69
CA SER A 356 -3.60 -19.68 5.05
C SER A 356 -2.76 -18.56 4.43
N PHE A 357 -3.02 -18.22 3.17
CA PHE A 357 -2.34 -17.13 2.49
C PHE A 357 -2.68 -15.75 3.09
N LEU A 358 -3.93 -15.49 3.47
CA LEU A 358 -4.41 -14.18 3.92
C LEU A 358 -4.13 -13.91 5.41
N GLU A 359 -4.02 -14.94 6.25
CA GLU A 359 -3.82 -14.82 7.70
C GLU A 359 -2.61 -13.94 8.08
N PRO A 360 -1.40 -14.14 7.53
CA PRO A 360 -0.25 -13.29 7.86
C PRO A 360 -0.44 -11.82 7.50
N PHE A 361 -1.11 -11.51 6.39
CA PHE A 361 -1.45 -10.13 6.04
C PHE A 361 -2.37 -9.48 7.08
N GLU A 362 -3.24 -10.25 7.72
CA GLU A 362 -4.22 -9.73 8.67
C GLU A 362 -3.53 -9.42 10.00
N ILE A 363 -2.65 -10.32 10.43
CA ILE A 363 -1.78 -10.15 11.59
C ILE A 363 -0.97 -8.86 11.42
N HIS A 364 -0.25 -8.70 10.31
CA HIS A 364 0.56 -7.51 10.08
C HIS A 364 -0.27 -6.23 9.92
N THR A 365 -1.46 -6.30 9.31
CA THR A 365 -2.38 -5.15 9.25
C THR A 365 -2.80 -4.69 10.64
N LYS A 366 -3.19 -5.62 11.53
CA LYS A 366 -3.60 -5.32 12.92
C LYS A 366 -2.43 -4.74 13.73
N GLU A 367 -1.23 -5.25 13.53
CA GLU A 367 -0.02 -4.75 14.21
C GLU A 367 0.35 -3.32 13.76
N LEU A 368 0.16 -2.98 12.49
CA LEU A 368 0.52 -1.70 11.90
C LEU A 368 -0.56 -0.60 12.07
N GLU A 369 -1.81 -0.99 12.31
CA GLU A 369 -2.93 -0.06 12.53
C GLU A 369 -3.07 0.44 13.98
N GLY A 370 -2.26 -0.11 14.88
CA GLY A 370 -2.16 0.35 16.27
C GLY A 370 -1.90 1.85 16.37
N HIS A 371 -2.57 2.51 17.33
CA HIS A 371 -2.51 3.96 17.52
C HIS A 371 -2.27 4.39 18.98
N LEU A 372 -2.09 3.43 19.89
CA LEU A 372 -1.79 3.66 21.31
C LEU A 372 -0.36 3.25 21.70
N HIS A 373 0.37 2.68 20.76
CA HIS A 373 1.76 2.23 20.90
C HIS A 373 2.49 2.48 19.58
N PRO A 374 3.84 2.58 19.57
CA PRO A 374 4.59 2.80 18.35
C PRO A 374 4.35 1.67 17.34
N THR A 375 4.15 2.01 16.07
CA THR A 375 3.94 1.02 15.01
C THR A 375 4.95 1.09 13.88
N ILE A 376 5.62 2.24 13.66
CA ILE A 376 6.59 2.41 12.58
C ILE A 376 7.78 1.44 12.64
N GLN A 377 8.22 1.06 13.84
CA GLN A 377 9.30 0.07 14.02
C GLN A 377 8.92 -1.32 13.51
N LYS A 378 7.61 -1.60 13.38
CA LYS A 378 7.10 -2.87 12.86
C LYS A 378 7.05 -2.90 11.32
N CYS A 379 7.24 -1.77 10.62
CA CYS A 379 7.17 -1.72 9.16
C CYS A 379 8.22 -2.62 8.49
N VAL A 380 9.48 -2.54 8.94
CA VAL A 380 10.59 -3.34 8.39
C VAL A 380 10.34 -4.84 8.61
N PRO A 381 10.17 -5.35 9.85
CA PRO A 381 9.94 -6.78 10.05
C PRO A 381 8.66 -7.26 9.37
N SER A 382 7.60 -6.45 9.31
CA SER A 382 6.37 -6.83 8.59
C SER A 382 6.60 -6.98 7.08
N LYS A 383 7.39 -6.10 6.44
CA LYS A 383 7.74 -6.27 5.02
C LYS A 383 8.45 -7.61 4.81
N TYR A 384 9.52 -7.87 5.57
CA TYR A 384 10.34 -9.07 5.34
C TYR A 384 9.61 -10.37 5.72
N ALA A 385 8.77 -10.35 6.75
CA ALA A 385 7.90 -11.49 7.06
C ALA A 385 6.90 -11.77 5.93
N LEU A 386 6.31 -10.72 5.33
CA LEU A 386 5.41 -10.88 4.19
C LEU A 386 6.15 -11.30 2.92
N LEU A 387 7.39 -10.86 2.70
CA LEU A 387 8.22 -11.34 1.59
C LEU A 387 8.46 -12.85 1.73
N LEU A 388 8.93 -13.30 2.90
CA LEU A 388 9.15 -14.72 3.17
C LEU A 388 7.86 -15.53 3.01
N HIS A 389 6.74 -15.03 3.49
CA HIS A 389 5.43 -15.67 3.28
C HIS A 389 5.01 -15.67 1.80
N CYS A 390 5.49 -14.76 0.97
CA CYS A 390 5.15 -14.75 -0.45
C CYS A 390 6.14 -15.52 -1.33
N GLU A 391 7.21 -16.10 -0.76
CA GLU A 391 8.10 -16.97 -1.51
C GLU A 391 7.38 -18.29 -1.83
N PRO A 392 7.31 -18.70 -3.13
CA PRO A 392 6.72 -19.99 -3.49
C PRO A 392 7.50 -21.16 -2.86
N ASP A 393 6.75 -22.13 -2.34
CA ASP A 393 7.28 -23.38 -1.80
C ASP A 393 7.17 -24.52 -2.84
N ASP A 394 8.06 -25.52 -2.75
CA ASP A 394 8.00 -26.72 -3.60
C ASP A 394 6.74 -27.55 -3.32
N ASP A 395 6.20 -27.48 -2.10
CA ASP A 395 4.97 -28.16 -1.68
C ASP A 395 3.69 -27.34 -1.95
N ASP A 396 3.79 -26.14 -2.54
CA ASP A 396 2.62 -25.31 -2.82
C ASP A 396 1.68 -25.97 -3.85
N THR A 397 0.37 -25.80 -3.64
CA THR A 397 -0.62 -26.04 -4.71
C THR A 397 -0.39 -25.06 -5.86
N ALA A 398 -0.88 -25.41 -7.06
CA ALA A 398 -0.77 -24.51 -8.21
C ALA A 398 -1.38 -23.11 -7.92
N LEU A 399 -2.45 -23.06 -7.13
CA LEU A 399 -3.05 -21.81 -6.69
C LEU A 399 -2.11 -21.03 -5.76
N MET A 400 -1.60 -21.68 -4.71
CA MET A 400 -0.68 -21.07 -3.74
C MET A 400 0.56 -20.51 -4.42
N SER A 401 1.21 -21.30 -5.26
CA SER A 401 2.41 -20.87 -6.01
C SER A 401 2.12 -19.63 -6.86
N ALA A 402 0.98 -19.60 -7.55
CA ALA A 402 0.59 -18.47 -8.39
C ALA A 402 0.27 -17.19 -7.59
N ILE A 403 -0.47 -17.29 -6.48
CA ILE A 403 -0.80 -16.12 -5.64
C ILE A 403 0.40 -15.62 -4.86
N ARG A 404 1.26 -16.51 -4.34
CA ARG A 404 2.52 -16.17 -3.65
C ARG A 404 3.46 -15.41 -4.57
N LYS A 405 3.74 -15.96 -5.76
CA LYS A 405 4.59 -15.31 -6.78
C LYS A 405 4.10 -13.91 -7.12
N LYS A 406 2.80 -13.73 -7.39
CA LYS A 406 2.24 -12.42 -7.70
C LYS A 406 2.27 -11.46 -6.51
N ALA A 407 2.02 -11.96 -5.31
CA ALA A 407 2.07 -11.17 -4.09
C ALA A 407 3.50 -10.72 -3.75
N LEU A 408 4.51 -11.56 -4.00
CA LEU A 408 5.92 -11.26 -3.76
C LEU A 408 6.34 -10.00 -4.52
N ASP A 409 6.08 -9.95 -5.83
CA ASP A 409 6.35 -8.79 -6.68
C ASP A 409 5.64 -7.52 -6.14
N LEU A 410 4.41 -7.68 -5.65
CA LEU A 410 3.60 -6.57 -5.12
C LEU A 410 4.07 -6.11 -3.75
N VAL A 411 4.52 -7.00 -2.86
CA VAL A 411 5.11 -6.64 -1.57
C VAL A 411 6.39 -5.84 -1.80
N GLU A 412 7.24 -6.30 -2.72
CA GLU A 412 8.49 -5.61 -3.07
C GLU A 412 8.23 -4.20 -3.61
N ASP A 413 7.26 -4.05 -4.51
CA ASP A 413 6.92 -2.78 -5.15
C ASP A 413 6.14 -1.83 -4.22
N LYS A 414 5.17 -2.32 -3.44
CA LYS A 414 4.24 -1.48 -2.68
C LYS A 414 4.69 -1.16 -1.26
N MET A 415 5.48 -2.02 -0.61
CA MET A 415 5.99 -1.78 0.75
C MET A 415 7.41 -1.20 0.70
N GLN A 416 7.54 0.04 0.23
CA GLN A 416 8.83 0.73 0.19
C GLN A 416 9.25 1.18 1.60
N ILE A 417 10.45 0.77 2.03
CA ILE A 417 11.01 1.12 3.34
C ILE A 417 11.93 2.34 3.21
N GLN A 418 11.62 3.38 3.97
CA GLN A 418 12.37 4.64 4.06
C GLN A 418 13.28 4.67 5.30
N ALA A 419 14.19 5.65 5.35
CA ALA A 419 15.21 5.76 6.39
C ALA A 419 14.63 5.80 7.81
N GLU A 420 13.53 6.53 8.04
CA GLU A 420 12.91 6.64 9.36
C GLU A 420 12.32 5.32 9.85
N GLN A 421 11.81 4.47 8.95
CA GLN A 421 11.33 3.13 9.32
C GLN A 421 12.49 2.23 9.74
N LYS A 422 13.65 2.34 9.08
CA LYS A 422 14.87 1.62 9.47
C LYS A 422 15.44 2.13 10.80
N LEU A 423 15.41 3.45 11.03
CA LEU A 423 15.78 4.04 12.31
C LEU A 423 14.83 3.61 13.44
N ALA A 424 13.52 3.56 13.18
CA ALA A 424 12.54 3.05 14.13
C ALA A 424 12.81 1.59 14.50
N TYR A 425 13.13 0.76 13.51
CA TYR A 425 13.51 -0.64 13.71
C TYR A 425 14.79 -0.74 14.55
N PHE A 426 15.80 0.11 14.30
CA PHE A 426 17.00 0.18 15.13
C PHE A 426 16.70 0.57 16.57
N LEU A 427 15.76 1.50 16.79
CA LEU A 427 15.34 1.96 18.11
C LEU A 427 14.57 0.91 18.92
N TRP A 428 14.30 -0.27 18.35
CA TRP A 428 13.70 -1.39 19.08
C TRP A 428 14.82 -2.24 19.73
N PRO A 429 14.97 -2.21 21.06
CA PRO A 429 16.12 -2.81 21.77
C PRO A 429 16.40 -4.26 21.42
N SER A 430 15.40 -5.14 21.48
CA SER A 430 15.58 -6.56 21.13
C SER A 430 15.87 -6.82 19.66
N MET A 431 15.67 -5.82 18.78
CA MET A 431 15.84 -5.93 17.33
C MET A 431 16.91 -4.97 16.79
N ASN A 432 17.74 -4.40 17.66
CA ASN A 432 18.74 -3.39 17.28
C ASN A 432 19.88 -3.92 16.40
N GLY A 433 20.00 -5.25 16.27
CA GLY A 433 20.91 -5.93 15.34
C GLY A 433 20.52 -5.79 13.86
N LEU A 434 19.28 -5.38 13.59
CA LEU A 434 18.76 -5.12 12.24
C LEU A 434 18.87 -6.33 11.29
N ASP A 435 18.66 -7.55 11.79
CA ASP A 435 18.96 -8.79 11.06
C ASP A 435 18.19 -8.94 9.74
N ALA A 436 17.04 -8.26 9.61
CA ALA A 436 16.27 -8.23 8.37
C ALA A 436 16.92 -7.40 7.25
N LEU A 437 17.91 -6.55 7.55
CA LEU A 437 18.53 -5.63 6.60
C LEU A 437 19.91 -6.11 6.12
N PRO A 438 20.28 -5.87 4.84
CA PRO A 438 21.64 -6.09 4.36
C PRO A 438 22.67 -5.28 5.16
N GLU A 439 23.89 -5.79 5.25
CA GLU A 439 24.96 -5.16 6.06
C GLU A 439 25.22 -3.69 5.71
N GLU A 440 25.21 -3.35 4.43
CA GLU A 440 25.39 -1.96 3.97
C GLU A 440 24.29 -1.04 4.50
N GLU A 441 23.04 -1.49 4.47
CA GLU A 441 21.93 -0.71 5.01
C GLU A 441 22.01 -0.57 6.54
N ARG A 442 22.43 -1.63 7.25
CA ARG A 442 22.64 -1.56 8.70
C ARG A 442 23.67 -0.49 9.07
N ASN A 443 24.79 -0.46 8.34
CA ASN A 443 25.84 0.53 8.54
C ASN A 443 25.34 1.96 8.31
N GLN A 444 24.53 2.14 7.26
CA GLN A 444 23.89 3.43 6.97
C GLN A 444 22.94 3.86 8.10
N VAL A 445 22.11 2.95 8.62
CA VAL A 445 21.22 3.24 9.75
C VAL A 445 22.00 3.66 11.00
N HIS A 446 23.10 2.97 11.30
CA HIS A 446 23.96 3.34 12.43
C HIS A 446 24.59 4.73 12.23
N ALA A 447 25.03 5.07 11.02
CA ALA A 447 25.58 6.38 10.70
C ALA A 447 24.53 7.49 10.81
N ASP A 448 23.32 7.25 10.31
CA ASP A 448 22.20 8.20 10.37
C ASP A 448 21.72 8.41 11.80
N MET A 449 21.66 7.36 12.63
CA MET A 449 21.34 7.49 14.05
C MET A 449 22.39 8.32 14.78
N ARG A 450 23.68 8.08 14.53
CA ARG A 450 24.76 8.92 15.10
C ARG A 450 24.57 10.38 14.70
N ARG A 451 24.30 10.64 13.41
CA ARG A 451 24.08 12.01 12.91
C ARG A 451 22.88 12.69 13.58
N ARG A 452 21.75 11.99 13.74
CA ARG A 452 20.55 12.54 14.40
C ARG A 452 20.68 12.69 15.91
N ALA A 453 21.48 11.84 16.54
CA ALA A 453 21.78 11.95 17.96
C ALA A 453 22.72 13.13 18.28
N LEU A 454 23.57 13.55 17.34
CA LEU A 454 24.35 14.78 17.47
C LEU A 454 23.42 15.99 17.33
N GLY A 455 23.43 16.89 18.33
CA GLY A 455 22.62 18.12 18.27
C GLY A 455 23.19 19.13 17.26
N GLU A 456 22.41 20.16 16.90
CA GLU A 456 22.89 21.27 16.06
C GLU A 456 24.14 21.95 16.65
N ASP A 457 24.25 22.03 17.98
CA ASP A 457 25.41 22.59 18.67
C ASP A 457 26.67 21.69 18.55
N ASP A 458 26.51 20.36 18.61
CA ASP A 458 27.64 19.41 18.43
C ASP A 458 28.17 19.41 16.98
N LEU A 459 27.32 19.72 16.00
CA LEU A 459 27.72 19.85 14.58
C LEU A 459 28.49 21.15 14.29
N ARG A 460 28.15 22.25 14.98
CA ARG A 460 28.92 23.50 14.91
C ARG A 460 30.30 23.36 15.55
N ASP A 461 30.41 22.63 16.67
CA ASP A 461 31.70 22.35 17.31
C ASP A 461 32.64 21.49 16.44
N LEU A 462 32.10 20.66 15.54
CA LEU A 462 32.89 19.92 14.56
C LEU A 462 33.37 20.78 13.38
N ASP A 463 32.64 21.85 13.06
CA ASP A 463 32.98 22.80 11.99
C ASP A 463 33.94 23.90 12.49
N GLU A 464 33.77 24.37 13.74
CA GLU A 464 34.66 25.35 14.38
C GLU A 464 36.03 24.76 14.79
N ASN A 465 36.14 23.44 14.96
CA ASN A 465 37.42 22.77 15.26
C ASN A 465 38.35 22.57 14.03
N GLN A 466 38.08 23.22 12.90
CA GLN A 466 39.04 23.32 11.80
C GLN A 466 40.06 24.47 11.95
N ASP A 467 39.87 25.39 12.91
CA ASP A 467 40.88 26.40 13.24
C ASP A 467 41.58 26.07 14.57
N VAL A 468 42.88 25.79 14.48
CA VAL A 468 43.77 25.44 15.59
C VAL A 468 43.76 26.55 16.65
N PRO A 469 43.33 26.31 17.90
CA PRO A 469 43.48 27.30 18.97
C PRO A 469 44.95 27.38 19.38
N GLN A 470 45.57 28.55 19.24
CA GLN A 470 46.85 28.83 19.90
C GLN A 470 46.65 28.86 21.43
N PRO A 471 47.53 28.20 22.21
CA PRO A 471 47.36 28.13 23.65
C PRO A 471 47.62 29.50 24.30
N PRO A 472 46.82 29.93 25.30
CA PRO A 472 47.09 31.13 26.07
C PRO A 472 48.34 30.96 26.97
N PRO A 473 49.03 32.06 27.34
CA PRO A 473 50.29 31.98 28.08
C PRO A 473 50.09 31.41 29.49
N ALA A 474 50.91 30.41 29.81
CA ALA A 474 50.84 29.63 31.05
C ALA A 474 51.06 30.48 32.32
N LYS A 475 50.09 30.46 33.24
CA LYS A 475 50.31 30.82 34.65
C LYS A 475 50.88 29.61 35.40
N LYS A 476 51.95 29.83 36.18
CA LYS A 476 52.63 28.79 36.96
C LYS A 476 51.69 28.19 38.01
N ALA A 477 51.29 26.93 37.83
CA ALA A 477 50.54 26.16 38.82
C ALA A 477 51.48 25.39 39.76
N ARG A 478 51.06 25.27 41.02
CA ARG A 478 51.75 24.60 42.13
C ARG A 478 51.79 23.08 41.90
N VAL A 479 52.96 22.46 42.11
CA VAL A 479 53.19 21.02 41.89
C VAL A 479 52.44 20.21 42.95
N ASP A 480 51.55 19.32 42.52
CA ASP A 480 50.83 18.35 43.37
C ASP A 480 51.75 17.14 43.68
N PRO A 481 52.10 16.90 44.96
CA PRO A 481 53.01 15.81 45.35
C PRO A 481 52.41 14.40 45.22
N TYR A 482 51.10 14.26 44.94
CA TYR A 482 50.43 12.96 44.78
C TYR A 482 50.14 12.59 43.31
N ALA A 483 50.62 13.39 42.35
CA ALA A 483 50.41 13.16 40.92
C ALA A 483 50.91 11.78 40.44
N ALA A 484 51.94 11.23 41.09
CA ALA A 484 52.50 9.90 40.78
C ALA A 484 51.65 8.72 41.27
N LEU A 485 50.70 8.94 42.20
CA LEU A 485 49.82 7.90 42.74
C LEU A 485 48.48 7.80 41.99
N ARG A 486 48.17 8.76 41.12
CA ARG A 486 47.04 8.65 40.21
C ARG A 486 47.43 7.73 39.06
N THR A 487 46.84 6.54 39.04
CA THR A 487 46.84 5.74 37.81
C THR A 487 46.22 6.59 36.71
N LYS A 488 47.02 6.93 35.69
CA LYS A 488 46.47 7.46 34.45
C LYS A 488 45.59 6.35 33.87
N LYS A 489 44.28 6.37 34.15
CA LYS A 489 43.33 5.65 33.30
C LYS A 489 43.62 6.16 31.89
N LYS A 490 44.05 5.26 30.99
CA LYS A 490 44.04 5.56 29.55
C LYS A 490 42.65 6.16 29.25
N PRO A 491 42.54 7.23 28.45
CA PRO A 491 41.22 7.70 28.04
C PRO A 491 40.54 6.50 27.38
N VAL A 492 39.55 5.93 28.07
CA VAL A 492 38.62 4.98 27.45
C VAL A 492 37.97 5.83 26.38
N ALA A 493 38.17 5.47 25.10
CA ALA A 493 37.48 6.12 23.99
C ALA A 493 36.01 6.21 24.39
N VAL A 494 35.48 7.43 24.48
CA VAL A 494 34.07 7.63 24.82
C VAL A 494 33.29 6.99 23.67
N LYS A 495 32.87 5.73 23.85
CA LYS A 495 31.99 5.05 22.90
C LYS A 495 30.72 5.90 22.82
N ASP A 496 30.35 6.29 21.60
CA ASP A 496 29.10 7.01 21.35
C ASP A 496 27.88 6.19 21.82
N GLU A 497 26.72 6.84 21.95
CA GLU A 497 25.50 6.17 22.44
C GLU A 497 25.10 4.97 21.57
N VAL A 498 25.26 5.08 20.24
CA VAL A 498 24.93 4.01 19.28
C VAL A 498 25.78 2.76 19.52
N THR A 499 27.08 2.93 19.74
CA THR A 499 28.03 1.84 19.98
C THR A 499 27.80 1.20 21.35
N LYS A 500 27.36 1.97 22.34
CA LYS A 500 26.95 1.42 23.64
C LYS A 500 25.65 0.63 23.52
N TYR A 501 24.67 1.16 22.79
CA TYR A 501 23.37 0.53 22.58
C TYR A 501 23.49 -0.82 21.85
N LEU A 502 24.32 -0.87 20.79
CA LEU A 502 24.63 -2.11 20.07
C LEU A 502 25.39 -3.15 20.90
N ALA A 503 26.11 -2.71 21.94
CA ALA A 503 26.89 -3.59 22.80
C ALA A 503 26.11 -4.08 24.04
N MET A 504 24.81 -3.76 24.14
CA MET A 504 23.97 -4.23 25.23
C MET A 504 23.70 -5.72 25.11
N ASP A 505 23.83 -6.45 26.22
CA ASP A 505 23.45 -7.85 26.27
C ASP A 505 21.91 -7.99 26.40
N PRO A 506 21.29 -9.09 25.90
CA PRO A 506 19.84 -9.32 26.01
C PRO A 506 19.28 -9.22 27.44
N GLU A 507 20.06 -9.61 28.45
CA GLU A 507 19.70 -9.47 29.87
C GLU A 507 19.63 -8.00 30.31
N GLU A 508 20.52 -7.16 29.80
CA GLU A 508 20.54 -5.72 30.07
C GLU A 508 19.37 -5.01 29.37
N ILE A 509 19.01 -5.47 28.17
CA ILE A 509 17.81 -5.03 27.44
C ILE A 509 16.57 -5.31 28.30
N GLY A 510 16.41 -6.55 28.78
CA GLY A 510 15.26 -6.98 29.58
C GLY A 510 13.95 -6.93 28.79
N ASP A 511 12.82 -6.67 29.46
CA ASP A 511 11.49 -6.57 28.81
C ASP A 511 11.34 -5.23 28.07
N ASP A 512 11.14 -5.30 26.76
CA ASP A 512 10.88 -4.17 25.86
C ASP A 512 9.51 -4.25 25.17
N SER A 513 8.59 -5.08 25.69
CA SER A 513 7.22 -5.21 25.17
C SER A 513 6.47 -3.87 25.13
N ASP A 514 6.72 -2.99 26.10
CA ASP A 514 6.37 -1.57 26.05
C ASP A 514 7.61 -0.74 25.71
N LEU A 515 7.80 -0.52 24.41
CA LEU A 515 8.94 0.20 23.84
C LEU A 515 9.09 1.62 24.43
N LEU A 516 7.98 2.34 24.63
CA LEU A 516 8.05 3.71 25.15
C LEU A 516 8.42 3.73 26.62
N LYS A 517 7.91 2.78 27.41
CA LYS A 517 8.32 2.61 28.81
C LYS A 517 9.78 2.21 28.93
N TRP A 518 10.30 1.37 28.04
CA TRP A 518 11.72 1.03 27.99
C TRP A 518 12.58 2.27 27.76
N TRP A 519 12.23 3.06 26.73
CA TRP A 519 12.95 4.30 26.45
C TRP A 519 12.80 5.33 27.58
N GLN A 520 11.63 5.44 28.21
CA GLN A 520 11.41 6.30 29.37
C GLN A 520 12.34 5.97 30.54
N THR A 521 12.46 4.68 30.87
CA THR A 521 13.08 4.23 32.13
C THR A 521 14.56 3.92 31.99
N LYS A 522 14.96 3.25 30.91
CA LYS A 522 16.36 2.90 30.62
C LYS A 522 16.96 3.83 29.57
N GLY A 523 16.25 4.04 28.47
CA GLY A 523 16.75 4.80 27.32
C GLY A 523 17.14 6.24 27.64
N THR A 524 16.32 6.98 28.39
CA THR A 524 16.64 8.38 28.79
C THR A 524 17.88 8.50 29.67
N VAL A 525 18.17 7.45 30.46
CA VAL A 525 19.31 7.43 31.39
C VAL A 525 20.59 7.00 30.68
N LEU A 526 20.51 5.96 29.84
CA LEU A 526 21.67 5.36 29.18
C LEU A 526 22.01 6.05 27.86
N PHE A 527 21.00 6.53 27.13
CA PHE A 527 21.09 7.07 25.77
C PHE A 527 20.27 8.37 25.61
N PRO A 528 20.57 9.44 26.37
CA PRO A 528 19.76 10.65 26.39
C PRO A 528 19.64 11.34 25.03
N LYS A 529 20.64 11.26 24.15
CA LYS A 529 20.57 11.83 22.80
C LYS A 529 19.69 10.98 21.88
N MET A 530 19.86 9.66 21.88
CA MET A 530 19.01 8.74 21.11
C MET A 530 17.56 8.76 21.60
N ALA A 531 17.31 8.95 22.90
CA ALA A 531 15.97 9.04 23.46
C ALA A 531 15.17 10.22 22.89
N LYS A 532 15.83 11.34 22.55
CA LYS A 532 15.18 12.46 21.84
C LYS A 532 14.76 12.05 20.44
N VAL A 533 15.67 11.40 19.70
CA VAL A 533 15.38 10.86 18.36
C VAL A 533 14.24 9.83 18.43
N ALA A 534 14.21 8.99 19.48
CA ALA A 534 13.16 8.01 19.70
C ALA A 534 11.78 8.66 19.88
N MET A 535 11.69 9.78 20.60
CA MET A 535 10.41 10.51 20.75
C MET A 535 9.89 11.08 19.42
N ASP A 536 10.79 11.49 18.52
CA ASP A 536 10.41 12.02 17.21
C ASP A 536 10.00 10.88 16.25
N ILE A 537 10.81 9.82 16.18
CA ILE A 537 10.64 8.75 15.19
C ILE A 537 9.51 7.80 15.57
N LEU A 538 9.45 7.33 16.83
CA LEU A 538 8.45 6.37 17.28
C LEU A 538 7.03 6.97 17.37
N ALA A 539 6.91 8.29 17.28
CA ALA A 539 5.63 8.99 17.17
C ALA A 539 4.98 8.87 15.79
N ILE A 540 5.75 8.54 14.75
CA ILE A 540 5.24 8.37 13.39
C ILE A 540 4.40 7.08 13.36
N PRO A 541 3.11 7.13 13.00
CA PRO A 541 2.31 5.91 12.85
C PRO A 541 2.66 5.18 11.55
N ALA A 542 2.57 3.86 11.53
CA ALA A 542 2.72 3.07 10.30
C ALA A 542 1.52 3.19 9.34
N SER A 543 0.38 3.64 9.84
CA SER A 543 -0.91 3.67 9.13
C SER A 543 -1.63 5.00 9.31
N SER A 544 -2.39 5.40 8.29
CA SER A 544 -3.34 6.53 8.35
C SER A 544 -4.66 6.17 9.03
N ALA A 545 -4.83 4.94 9.54
CA ALA A 545 -6.01 4.44 10.25
C ALA A 545 -6.61 5.37 11.32
N PRO A 546 -5.83 6.17 12.09
CA PRO A 546 -6.40 7.15 13.01
C PRO A 546 -7.40 8.12 12.35
N CYS A 547 -7.19 8.47 11.07
CA CYS A 547 -8.14 9.29 10.31
C CYS A 547 -9.42 8.54 9.91
N GLU A 548 -9.37 7.22 9.68
CA GLU A 548 -10.58 6.44 9.38
C GLU A 548 -11.57 6.41 10.56
N THR A 549 -11.06 6.47 11.80
CA THR A 549 -11.92 6.55 12.99
C THR A 549 -12.73 7.86 13.03
N ILE A 550 -12.16 8.94 12.51
CA ILE A 550 -12.82 10.24 12.38
C ILE A 550 -13.97 10.15 11.38
N TRP A 551 -13.74 9.48 10.23
CA TRP A 551 -14.77 9.31 9.19
C TRP A 551 -15.88 8.36 9.60
N SER A 552 -15.57 7.35 10.41
CA SER A 552 -16.58 6.48 11.01
C SER A 552 -17.49 7.26 11.96
N ASP A 553 -16.95 8.25 12.68
CA ASP A 553 -17.75 9.15 13.52
C ASP A 553 -18.48 10.22 12.68
N ALA A 554 -17.87 10.72 11.61
CA ALA A 554 -18.52 11.64 10.66
C ALA A 554 -19.78 11.00 10.06
N GLY A 555 -19.70 9.77 9.55
CA GLY A 555 -20.87 9.06 9.02
C GLY A 555 -21.93 8.69 10.05
N ARG A 556 -21.64 8.77 11.36
CA ARG A 556 -22.64 8.63 12.45
C ARG A 556 -23.29 9.97 12.82
N ILE A 557 -22.60 11.08 12.58
CA ILE A 557 -23.10 12.44 12.84
C ILE A 557 -23.94 12.89 11.65
N ASP A 558 -23.43 12.64 10.44
CA ASP A 558 -24.03 12.98 9.17
C ASP A 558 -24.75 11.75 8.58
N THR A 559 -25.99 11.58 9.03
CA THR A 559 -26.90 10.49 8.61
C THR A 559 -27.97 11.04 7.67
N ASP A 560 -28.62 10.18 6.91
CA ASP A 560 -29.71 10.56 5.98
C ASP A 560 -30.84 11.38 6.66
N ASP A 561 -31.14 11.11 7.93
CA ASP A 561 -32.15 11.84 8.73
C ASP A 561 -31.62 13.16 9.36
N ARG A 562 -30.33 13.48 9.22
CA ARG A 562 -29.63 14.62 9.85
C ARG A 562 -28.73 15.41 8.88
N SER A 563 -29.11 15.48 7.61
CA SER A 563 -28.34 16.10 6.51
C SER A 563 -28.43 17.64 6.40
N SER A 564 -29.11 18.32 7.33
CA SER A 564 -29.26 19.79 7.33
C SER A 564 -28.09 20.54 8.01
N MET A 565 -27.06 19.83 8.46
CA MET A 565 -25.92 20.43 9.17
C MET A 565 -24.96 21.08 8.16
N SER A 566 -24.50 22.30 8.46
CA SER A 566 -23.46 22.94 7.64
C SER A 566 -22.10 22.23 7.81
N MET A 567 -21.25 22.26 6.78
CA MET A 567 -19.91 21.66 6.82
C MET A 567 -19.03 22.23 7.94
N ASP A 568 -19.16 23.54 8.22
CA ASP A 568 -18.45 24.19 9.33
C ASP A 568 -18.90 23.63 10.69
N THR A 569 -20.20 23.39 10.87
CA THR A 569 -20.73 22.79 12.10
C THR A 569 -20.28 21.33 12.25
N LEU A 570 -20.24 20.56 11.16
CA LEU A 570 -19.74 19.19 11.17
C LEU A 570 -18.25 19.15 11.56
N GLN A 571 -17.44 20.04 10.98
CA GLN A 571 -16.03 20.20 11.33
C GLN A 571 -15.85 20.48 12.83
N ASP A 572 -16.55 21.49 13.37
CA ASP A 572 -16.45 21.86 14.78
C ASP A 572 -16.86 20.69 15.69
N HIS A 573 -17.91 19.96 15.31
CA HIS A 573 -18.38 18.80 16.06
C HIS A 573 -17.35 17.67 16.09
N LEU A 574 -16.69 17.38 14.95
CA LEU A 574 -15.63 16.37 14.87
C LEU A 574 -14.42 16.76 15.72
N VAL A 575 -13.92 17.99 15.56
CA VAL A 575 -12.76 18.50 16.30
C VAL A 575 -13.04 18.50 17.81
N LEU A 576 -14.19 19.02 18.25
CA LEU A 576 -14.54 19.08 19.67
C LEU A 576 -14.69 17.67 20.27
N ARG A 577 -15.39 16.76 19.58
CA ARG A 577 -15.60 15.38 20.04
C ARG A 577 -14.27 14.65 20.21
N HIS A 578 -13.39 14.72 19.22
CA HIS A 578 -12.07 14.09 19.29
C HIS A 578 -11.20 14.73 20.36
N HIS A 579 -11.21 16.06 20.50
CA HIS A 579 -10.47 16.75 21.57
C HIS A 579 -10.91 16.29 22.97
N LEU A 580 -12.22 16.18 23.22
CA LEU A 580 -12.76 15.74 24.52
C LEU A 580 -12.42 14.28 24.81
N ARG A 581 -12.50 13.39 23.81
CA ARG A 581 -12.09 11.97 23.96
C ARG A 581 -10.60 11.86 24.28
N SER A 582 -9.76 12.58 23.56
CA SER A 582 -8.32 12.59 23.81
C SER A 582 -7.97 13.10 25.21
N LYS A 583 -8.67 14.13 25.72
CA LYS A 583 -8.50 14.61 27.10
C LYS A 583 -8.94 13.60 28.15
N ARG A 584 -9.98 12.82 27.87
CA ARG A 584 -10.44 11.75 28.77
C ARG A 584 -9.41 10.62 28.83
N LEU A 585 -8.92 10.16 27.67
CA LEU A 585 -7.86 9.16 27.58
C LEU A 585 -6.58 9.60 28.31
N ALA A 586 -6.20 10.88 28.18
CA ALA A 586 -5.04 11.45 28.87
C ALA A 586 -5.21 11.62 30.39
N LYS A 587 -6.44 11.48 30.92
CA LYS A 587 -6.73 11.49 32.38
C LYS A 587 -6.82 10.09 32.96
N GLU A 588 -7.27 9.12 32.17
CA GLU A 588 -7.41 7.71 32.55
C GLU A 588 -6.08 6.94 32.42
N THR A 589 -5.07 7.54 31.78
CA THR A 589 -3.72 7.01 31.60
C THR A 589 -2.71 7.95 32.25
#